data_AF-A0A962JLA5-F1
#
_entry.id   AF-A0A962JLA5-F1
#
_cell.length_a   1.000
_cell.length_b   1.000
_cell.length_c   1.000
_cell.angle_alpha   90.00
_cell.angle_beta   90.00
_cell.angle_gamma   90.00
#
_symmetry.space_group_name_H-M   'P 1'
#
loop_
_entity.id
_entity.type
_entity.pdbx_description
1 polymer ?
#
loop_
_entity_poly.entity_id
_entity_poly.type
_entity_poly.pdbx_seq_one_letter_code
_entity_poly.pdbx_strand_id
1 'polypeptide(L)'
;PLRYPFTNEFGLIFDKQISGNRTFDLNKDGMAHYGMMADLMQDVRERSGKDVYEAVMNSAEGYLQMWERAEANTNKRHFNPL
;
A
#
# COMPACT_ATOMS: atom_id res chain seq x y z
N PRO A 1 -9.47 1.68 15.68
CA PRO A 1 -10.32 1.15 14.60
C PRO A 1 -10.61 2.28 13.61
N LEU A 2 -10.60 1.98 12.31
CA LEU A 2 -10.83 2.95 11.25
C LEU A 2 -12.27 3.47 11.33
N ARG A 3 -12.46 4.80 11.30
CA ARG A 3 -13.77 5.45 11.36
C ARG A 3 -14.20 5.93 9.97
N TYR A 4 -15.44 5.63 9.61
CA TYR A 4 -16.07 6.07 8.36
C TYR A 4 -17.16 7.14 8.64
N PRO A 5 -17.42 8.07 7.70
CA PRO A 5 -16.57 8.38 6.55
C PRO A 5 -15.23 8.98 6.99
N PHE A 6 -14.20 8.86 6.15
CA PHE A 6 -12.92 9.53 6.35
C PHE A 6 -12.51 10.34 5.13
N THR A 7 -11.70 11.37 5.36
CA THR A 7 -11.09 12.18 4.29
C THR A 7 -9.62 11.78 4.16
N ASN A 8 -9.22 11.40 2.94
CA ASN A 8 -7.82 11.07 2.67
C ASN A 8 -6.94 12.34 2.60
N GLU A 9 -5.64 12.17 2.43
CA GLU A 9 -4.66 13.26 2.30
C GLU A 9 -4.87 14.14 1.05
N PHE A 10 -5.60 13.63 0.05
CA PHE A 10 -5.94 14.34 -1.18
C PHE A 10 -7.28 15.08 -1.10
N GLY A 11 -7.95 15.06 0.06
CA GLY A 11 -9.24 15.74 0.27
C GLY A 11 -10.47 14.97 -0.22
N LEU A 12 -10.30 13.71 -0.64
CA LEU A 12 -11.39 12.84 -1.08
C LEU A 12 -12.05 12.16 0.12
N ILE A 13 -13.38 12.08 0.09
CA ILE A 13 -14.18 11.43 1.14
C ILE A 13 -14.46 9.99 0.73
N PHE A 14 -14.19 9.06 1.64
CA PHE A 14 -14.45 7.63 1.48
C PHE A 14 -15.47 7.14 2.50
N ASP A 15 -16.47 6.43 1.99
CA ASP A 15 -17.44 5.64 2.75
C ASP A 15 -17.09 4.15 2.69
N LYS A 16 -17.80 3.34 3.47
CA LYS A 16 -17.63 1.87 3.41
C LYS A 16 -17.89 1.36 2.01
N GLN A 17 -17.01 0.48 1.53
CA GLN A 17 -17.14 -0.09 0.20
C GLN A 17 -18.38 -1.01 0.12
N ILE A 18 -19.13 -0.90 -0.97
CA ILE A 18 -20.30 -1.74 -1.26
C ILE A 18 -20.07 -2.47 -2.59
N SER A 19 -20.05 -3.80 -2.57
CA SER A 19 -20.10 -4.62 -3.79
C SER A 19 -21.37 -5.47 -3.82
N GLY A 20 -22.21 -5.22 -4.82
CA GLY A 20 -23.50 -5.91 -4.96
C GLY A 20 -24.37 -5.66 -3.73
N ASN A 21 -24.67 -6.73 -2.99
CA ASN A 21 -25.51 -6.67 -1.79
C ASN A 21 -24.72 -6.73 -0.46
N ARG A 22 -23.38 -6.61 -0.50
CA ARG A 22 -22.53 -6.65 0.69
C ARG A 22 -21.80 -5.33 0.89
N THR A 23 -21.84 -4.82 2.12
CA THR A 23 -20.99 -3.72 2.60
C THR A 23 -19.79 -4.32 3.31
N PHE A 24 -18.60 -3.84 2.96
CA PHE A 24 -17.34 -4.28 3.55
C PHE A 24 -16.87 -3.27 4.59
N ASP A 25 -16.34 -3.78 5.69
CA ASP A 25 -15.76 -2.95 6.75
C ASP A 25 -14.36 -3.47 7.08
N LEU A 26 -13.33 -2.65 6.82
CA LEU A 26 -11.94 -3.03 7.08
C LEU A 26 -11.70 -3.55 8.51
N ASN A 27 -12.42 -3.02 9.51
CA ASN A 27 -12.24 -3.45 10.90
C ASN A 27 -12.76 -4.87 11.17
N LYS A 28 -13.69 -5.38 10.34
CA LYS A 28 -14.32 -6.70 10.52
C LYS A 28 -13.84 -7.71 9.47
N ASP A 29 -13.82 -7.28 8.21
CA ASP A 29 -13.53 -8.14 7.06
C ASP A 29 -12.04 -8.11 6.66
N GLY A 30 -11.26 -7.15 7.17
CA GLY A 30 -9.90 -6.90 6.71
C GLY A 30 -9.86 -6.43 5.25
N MET A 31 -8.73 -6.62 4.58
CA MET A 31 -8.61 -6.34 3.15
C MET A 31 -9.22 -7.48 2.32
N ALA A 32 -10.54 -7.44 2.11
CA ALA A 32 -11.24 -8.49 1.38
C ALA A 32 -11.00 -8.47 -0.13
N HIS A 33 -10.82 -7.27 -0.71
CA HIS A 33 -10.55 -7.10 -2.14
C HIS A 33 -9.84 -5.77 -2.41
N TYR A 34 -9.33 -5.60 -3.63
CA TYR A 34 -8.54 -4.44 -4.03
C TYR A 34 -9.27 -3.10 -3.87
N GLY A 35 -10.60 -3.08 -4.01
CA GLY A 35 -11.42 -1.88 -3.74
C GLY A 35 -11.33 -1.33 -2.31
N MET A 36 -10.79 -2.07 -1.35
CA MET A 36 -10.57 -1.63 0.04
C MET A 36 -9.14 -1.08 0.27
N MET A 37 -8.35 -0.92 -0.79
CA MET A 37 -6.97 -0.43 -0.66
C MET A 37 -6.92 0.98 -0.02
N ALA A 38 -7.89 1.85 -0.34
CA ALA A 38 -7.99 3.17 0.27
C ALA A 38 -8.19 3.07 1.80
N ASP A 39 -9.06 2.16 2.26
CA ASP A 39 -9.31 1.92 3.68
C ASP A 39 -8.04 1.42 4.37
N LEU A 40 -7.30 0.48 3.75
CA LEU A 40 -6.04 0.01 4.29
C LEU A 40 -5.01 1.13 4.42
N MET A 41 -4.85 1.97 3.38
CA MET A 41 -3.90 3.09 3.43
C MET A 41 -4.25 4.09 4.52
N GLN A 42 -5.53 4.37 4.74
CA GLN A 42 -5.96 5.21 5.85
C GLN A 42 -5.66 4.54 7.21
N ASP A 43 -5.85 3.23 7.35
CA ASP A 43 -5.52 2.53 8.60
C ASP A 43 -4.01 2.53 8.90
N VAL A 44 -3.18 2.35 7.87
CA VAL A 44 -1.71 2.49 7.96
C VAL A 44 -1.33 3.91 8.38
N ARG A 45 -1.96 4.93 7.78
CA ARG A 45 -1.72 6.33 8.12
C ARG A 45 -2.03 6.63 9.59
N GLU A 46 -3.14 6.10 10.10
CA GLU A 46 -3.57 6.34 11.48
C GLU A 46 -2.77 5.57 12.53
N ARG A 47 -2.20 4.39 12.18
CA ARG A 47 -1.60 3.47 13.16
C ARG A 47 -0.09 3.28 13.05
N SER A 48 0.49 3.38 11.86
CA SER A 48 1.87 2.94 11.61
C SER A 48 2.91 4.05 11.79
N GLY A 49 2.49 5.29 12.01
CA GLY A 49 3.39 6.44 12.11
C GLY A 49 3.79 6.99 10.74
N LYS A 50 4.25 8.24 10.74
CA LYS A 50 4.51 9.02 9.51
C LYS A 50 5.56 8.37 8.61
N ASP A 51 6.68 7.93 9.19
CA ASP A 51 7.80 7.37 8.41
C ASP A 51 7.42 6.08 7.67
N VAL A 52 6.62 5.23 8.32
CA VAL A 52 6.11 3.99 7.69
C VAL A 52 5.15 4.32 6.58
N TYR A 53 4.26 5.28 6.79
CA TYR A 53 3.34 5.75 5.76
C TYR A 53 4.08 6.29 4.53
N GLU A 54 5.09 7.14 4.74
CA GLU A 54 5.92 7.68 3.67
C GLU A 54 6.70 6.57 2.95
N ALA A 55 7.22 5.57 3.67
CA ALA A 55 7.88 4.42 3.07
C ALA A 55 6.92 3.60 2.18
N VAL A 56 5.67 3.41 2.62
CA VAL A 56 4.64 2.72 1.83
C VAL A 56 4.29 3.51 0.58
N MET A 57 4.12 4.83 0.69
CA MET A 57 3.81 5.68 -0.46
C MET A 57 4.96 5.74 -1.48
N ASN A 58 6.20 5.66 -1.02
CA ASN A 58 7.39 5.62 -1.89
C ASN A 58 7.83 4.21 -2.27
N SER A 59 7.05 3.17 -1.95
CA SER A 59 7.46 1.77 -2.14
C SER A 59 7.69 1.39 -3.60
N ALA A 60 6.88 1.93 -4.53
CA ALA A 60 7.05 1.71 -5.96
C ALA A 60 8.39 2.24 -6.47
N GLU A 61 8.76 3.47 -6.05
CA GLU A 61 10.05 4.07 -6.35
C GLU A 61 11.20 3.26 -5.75
N GLY A 62 11.06 2.84 -4.49
CA GLY A 62 12.05 1.98 -3.83
C GLY A 62 12.28 0.67 -4.59
N TYR A 63 11.21 0.06 -5.12
CA TYR A 63 11.31 -1.14 -5.95
C TYR A 63 12.02 -0.87 -7.28
N LEU A 64 11.69 0.24 -7.97
CA LEU A 64 12.35 0.63 -9.21
C LEU A 64 13.86 0.87 -9.01
N GLN A 65 14.24 1.62 -7.98
CA GLN A 65 15.65 1.85 -7.66
C GLN A 65 16.40 0.54 -7.36
N MET A 66 15.75 -0.41 -6.67
CA MET A 66 16.34 -1.72 -6.43
C MET A 66 16.54 -2.50 -7.74
N TRP A 67 15.53 -2.49 -8.62
CA TRP A 67 15.62 -3.15 -9.92
C TRP A 67 16.74 -2.53 -10.77
N GLU A 68 16.79 -1.21 -10.91
CA GLU A 68 17.85 -0.53 -11.67
C GLU A 68 19.25 -0.86 -11.15
N ARG A 69 19.43 -0.94 -9.83
CA ARG A 69 20.71 -1.37 -9.23
C ARG A 69 21.05 -2.82 -9.55
N ALA A 70 20.05 -3.70 -9.63
CA ALA A 70 20.25 -5.09 -10.00
C ALA A 70 20.65 -5.22 -11.47
N GLU A 71 20.03 -4.46 -12.37
CA GLU A 71 20.39 -4.44 -13.80
C GLU A 71 21.75 -3.78 -14.07
N ALA A 72 22.06 -2.69 -13.37
CA ALA A 72 23.35 -2.01 -13.49
C ALA A 72 24.51 -2.80 -12.85
N ASN A 73 24.22 -3.90 -12.15
CA ASN A 73 25.24 -4.69 -11.48
C ASN A 73 26.10 -5.46 -12.50
N THR A 74 27.34 -5.00 -12.68
CA THR A 74 28.33 -5.61 -13.58
C THR A 74 29.30 -6.56 -12.85
N ASN A 75 29.05 -6.87 -11.58
CA ASN A 75 29.94 -7.66 -10.75
C ASN A 75 29.96 -9.14 -11.19
N LYS A 76 31.05 -9.56 -11.83
CA LYS A 76 31.25 -10.93 -12.34
C LYS A 76 31.70 -11.94 -11.29
N ARG A 77 31.89 -11.54 -10.03
CA ARG A 77 32.45 -12.40 -8.96
C ARG A 77 31.57 -13.59 -8.60
N HIS A 78 30.29 -13.57 -8.99
CA HIS A 78 29.32 -14.65 -8.82
C HIS A 78 28.61 -15.06 -10.13
N PHE A 79 29.22 -14.79 -11.29
CA PHE A 79 28.68 -15.24 -12.56
C PHE A 79 29.00 -16.74 -12.73
N ASN A 80 27.99 -17.61 -12.63
CA ASN A 80 28.09 -19.02 -12.97
C ASN A 80 27.47 -19.25 -14.36
N PRO A 81 28.28 -19.27 -15.44
CA PRO A 81 27.82 -19.70 -16.74
C PRO A 81 27.79 -21.23 -16.72
N LEU A 82 26.59 -21.82 -16.65
CA LEU A 82 26.43 -23.20 -17.08
C LEU A 82 26.86 -23.34 -18.54
#